data_AF-A0A256Z9Y3-F1
#
_entry.id   AF-A0A256Z9Y3-F1
#
_cell.length_a   1.000
_cell.length_b   1.000
_cell.length_c   1.000
_cell.angle_alpha   90.00
_cell.angle_beta   90.00
_cell.angle_gamma   90.00
#
_symmetry.space_group_name_H-M   'P 1'
#
loop_
_entity.id
_entity.type
_entity.pdbx_description
1 polymer ?
#
loop_
_entity_poly.entity_id
_entity_poly.type
_entity_poly.pdbx_seq_one_letter_code
_entity_poly.pdbx_strand_id
1 'polypeptide(L)'
;MLPTFRRVFSDIRSTRGEEKREWVRGKGWYEWPTQHISIMVSLAAVFIFSVFVISGYPLLASLIYALLLVTLTFVLGAIAVKVSGEVGTTPVSGTSFITLIILFISFLIVDRITPFPGGKSQILLMSLVGTTVFGSAISLSSEIMWDFKVGLYVGTRPLHLVKAESISIIVGTISAALAAVFFSTLLAKGELDLQAPQAHAFAVFAQILAGGKVMASVFVMGIIIGVMMELLTGMGTAFGLGMYLPLQYTLMLVTGGAARDIWEKRRLERRAKELGWGERERTFALLDTYMLATGLYIAEAVMGIVLAIYLVTGS
;
A
#
# COMPACT_ATOMS: atom_id res chain seq x y z
N MET A 1 19.30 -0.17 0.84
CA MET A 1 18.34 0.02 -0.28
C MET A 1 18.95 0.06 -1.68
N LEU A 2 20.09 0.74 -1.93
CA LEU A 2 20.74 0.81 -3.27
C LEU A 2 20.99 -0.53 -4.00
N PRO A 3 21.43 -1.63 -3.34
CA PRO A 3 21.55 -2.93 -4.01
C PRO A 3 20.19 -3.53 -4.43
N THR A 4 19.12 -3.19 -3.71
CA THR A 4 17.74 -3.57 -4.05
C THR A 4 17.30 -2.91 -5.36
N PHE A 5 17.58 -1.62 -5.53
CA PHE A 5 17.29 -0.86 -6.75
C PHE A 5 18.01 -1.44 -7.97
N ARG A 6 19.31 -1.75 -7.83
CA ARG A 6 20.10 -2.30 -8.95
C ARG A 6 19.60 -3.66 -9.42
N ARG A 7 19.12 -4.51 -8.50
CA ARG A 7 18.53 -5.81 -8.84
C ARG A 7 17.19 -5.66 -9.57
N VAL A 8 16.29 -4.79 -9.11
CA VAL A 8 14.99 -4.56 -9.77
C VAL A 8 15.17 -4.13 -11.23
N PHE A 9 16.04 -3.15 -11.49
CA PHE A 9 16.31 -2.71 -12.86
C PHE A 9 17.03 -3.79 -13.71
N SER A 10 17.86 -4.63 -13.09
CA SER A 10 18.47 -5.78 -13.75
C SER A 10 17.43 -6.84 -14.13
N ASP A 11 16.50 -7.15 -13.23
CA ASP A 11 15.45 -8.15 -13.45
C ASP A 11 14.47 -7.70 -14.53
N ILE A 12 14.07 -6.42 -14.54
CA ILE A 12 13.26 -5.84 -15.62
C ILE A 12 13.98 -5.96 -16.98
N ARG A 13 15.31 -5.80 -16.99
CA ARG A 13 16.12 -5.87 -18.21
C ARG A 13 16.36 -7.29 -18.70
N SER A 14 16.55 -8.26 -17.80
CA SER A 14 16.72 -9.68 -18.13
C SER A 14 15.43 -10.30 -18.68
N THR A 15 14.28 -9.75 -18.31
CA THR A 15 12.96 -10.22 -18.77
C THR A 15 12.71 -10.00 -20.28
N ARG A 16 13.54 -9.20 -20.97
CA ARG A 16 13.40 -8.92 -22.42
C ARG A 16 14.02 -9.96 -23.37
N GLY A 17 14.74 -10.97 -22.89
CA GLY A 17 15.73 -11.70 -23.70
C GLY A 17 15.46 -13.16 -24.09
N GLU A 18 14.52 -13.88 -23.48
CA GLU A 18 14.35 -15.32 -23.76
C GLU A 18 12.93 -15.66 -24.23
N GLU A 19 12.81 -16.62 -25.16
CA GLU A 19 11.52 -17.23 -25.57
C GLU A 19 10.87 -17.91 -24.36
N LYS A 20 10.15 -17.11 -23.58
CA LYS A 20 9.33 -17.60 -22.48
C LYS A 20 8.20 -18.45 -23.06
N ARG A 21 7.97 -19.61 -22.46
CA ARG A 21 6.73 -20.38 -22.67
C ARG A 21 5.57 -19.66 -21.96
N GLU A 22 5.28 -18.44 -22.38
CA GLU A 22 4.22 -17.57 -21.83
C GLU A 22 2.87 -18.30 -21.96
N TRP A 23 2.66 -18.96 -23.10
CA TRP A 23 1.47 -19.76 -23.40
C TRP A 23 1.83 -21.20 -23.77
N VAL A 24 1.25 -22.16 -23.04
CA VAL A 24 1.36 -23.59 -23.38
C VAL A 24 0.02 -24.08 -23.92
N ARG A 25 0.03 -24.55 -25.18
CA ARG A 25 -1.16 -25.07 -25.86
C ARG A 25 -1.81 -26.20 -25.03
N GLY A 26 -3.08 -26.02 -24.67
CA GLY A 26 -3.84 -26.97 -23.83
C GLY A 26 -3.70 -26.79 -22.31
N LYS A 27 -2.70 -26.03 -21.83
CA LYS A 27 -2.50 -25.76 -20.38
C LYS A 27 -2.73 -24.29 -19.98
N GLY A 28 -2.74 -23.36 -20.94
CA GLY A 28 -3.03 -21.94 -20.71
C GLY A 28 -1.77 -21.09 -20.48
N TRP A 29 -1.96 -19.84 -20.02
CA TRP A 29 -0.87 -18.92 -19.70
C TRP A 29 -0.21 -19.28 -18.37
N TYR A 30 1.11 -19.47 -18.38
CA TYR A 30 1.93 -19.68 -17.18
C TYR A 30 2.59 -18.38 -16.71
N GLU A 31 2.88 -17.47 -17.63
CA GLU A 31 3.37 -16.12 -17.37
C GLU A 31 2.58 -15.11 -18.20
N TRP A 32 2.28 -13.93 -17.65
CA TRP A 32 1.60 -12.88 -18.40
C TRP A 32 2.56 -12.25 -19.42
N PRO A 33 2.16 -12.04 -20.68
CA PRO A 33 3.05 -11.49 -21.70
C PRO A 33 3.62 -10.14 -21.32
N THR A 34 4.93 -10.03 -21.39
CA THR A 34 5.67 -8.81 -21.09
C THR A 34 5.29 -7.66 -22.04
N GLN A 35 4.86 -8.00 -23.26
CA GLN A 35 4.36 -7.07 -24.26
C GLN A 35 3.08 -6.34 -23.83
N HIS A 36 2.26 -6.96 -22.97
CA HIS A 36 1.06 -6.31 -22.46
C HIS A 36 1.36 -5.21 -21.44
N ILE A 37 2.56 -5.19 -20.84
CA ILE A 37 2.91 -4.16 -19.84
C ILE A 37 2.86 -2.77 -20.47
N SER A 38 3.47 -2.58 -21.64
CA SER A 38 3.43 -1.28 -22.34
C SER A 38 2.01 -0.90 -22.76
N ILE A 39 1.22 -1.88 -23.21
CA ILE A 39 -0.19 -1.67 -23.59
C ILE A 39 -1.01 -1.21 -22.38
N MET A 40 -0.87 -1.88 -21.23
CA MET A 40 -1.60 -1.54 -20.01
C MET A 40 -1.16 -0.18 -19.43
N VAL A 41 0.14 0.13 -19.48
CA VAL A 41 0.68 1.44 -19.10
C VAL A 41 0.10 2.55 -19.99
N SER A 42 0.09 2.35 -21.31
CA SER A 42 -0.49 3.31 -22.25
C SER A 42 -1.99 3.46 -22.05
N LEU A 43 -2.73 2.37 -21.86
CA LEU A 43 -4.17 2.39 -21.61
C LEU A 43 -4.49 3.13 -20.31
N ALA A 44 -3.75 2.86 -19.23
CA ALA A 44 -3.91 3.56 -17.96
C ALA A 44 -3.61 5.07 -18.11
N ALA A 45 -2.56 5.43 -18.84
CA ALA A 45 -2.22 6.83 -19.10
C ALA A 45 -3.33 7.55 -19.90
N VAL A 46 -3.86 6.92 -20.96
CA VAL A 46 -4.96 7.47 -21.76
C VAL A 46 -6.24 7.59 -20.92
N PHE A 47 -6.55 6.60 -20.09
CA PHE A 47 -7.72 6.63 -19.23
C PHE A 47 -7.63 7.74 -18.19
N ILE A 48 -6.52 7.82 -17.45
CA ILE A 48 -6.27 8.88 -16.47
C ILE A 48 -6.32 10.26 -17.15
N PHE A 49 -5.65 10.41 -18.29
CA PHE A 49 -5.69 11.65 -19.07
C PHE A 49 -7.13 12.04 -19.41
N SER A 50 -7.93 11.11 -19.94
CA SER A 50 -9.31 11.36 -20.36
C SER A 50 -10.19 11.78 -19.18
N VAL A 51 -10.09 11.11 -18.04
CA VAL A 51 -10.86 11.44 -16.83
C VAL A 51 -10.58 12.88 -16.37
N PHE A 52 -9.32 13.30 -16.36
CA PHE A 52 -8.95 14.65 -15.93
C PHE A 52 -9.37 15.72 -16.95
N VAL A 53 -9.27 15.45 -18.25
CA VAL A 53 -9.76 16.36 -19.28
C VAL A 53 -11.28 16.54 -19.20
N ILE A 54 -12.04 15.45 -19.04
CA ILE A 54 -13.50 15.49 -18.87
C ILE A 54 -13.89 16.25 -17.59
N SER A 55 -13.07 16.16 -16.54
CA SER A 55 -13.28 16.88 -15.27
C SER A 55 -12.94 18.39 -15.35
N GLY A 56 -12.61 18.91 -16.54
CA GLY A 56 -12.40 20.34 -16.77
C GLY A 56 -10.99 20.85 -16.42
N TYR A 57 -10.01 19.95 -16.26
CA TYR A 57 -8.63 20.36 -16.00
C TYR A 57 -7.89 20.72 -17.30
N PRO A 58 -6.87 21.62 -17.26
CA PRO A 58 -6.11 21.98 -18.44
C PRO A 58 -5.47 20.76 -19.14
N LEU A 59 -5.47 20.76 -20.47
CA LEU A 59 -4.95 19.64 -21.30
C LEU A 59 -3.50 19.28 -20.96
N LEU A 60 -2.62 20.28 -20.93
CA LEU A 60 -1.19 20.09 -20.65
C LEU A 60 -0.96 19.54 -19.23
N ALA A 61 -1.70 20.07 -18.25
CA ALA A 61 -1.64 19.60 -16.88
C ALA A 61 -2.11 18.14 -16.74
N SER A 62 -3.22 17.79 -17.41
CA SER A 62 -3.78 16.43 -17.41
C SER A 62 -2.83 15.41 -18.04
N LEU A 63 -2.11 15.80 -19.09
CA LEU A 63 -1.11 14.94 -19.74
C LEU A 63 0.08 14.67 -18.83
N ILE A 64 0.65 15.74 -18.25
CA ILE A 64 1.76 15.63 -17.30
C ILE A 64 1.34 14.80 -16.09
N TYR A 65 0.13 15.02 -15.58
CA TYR A 65 -0.46 14.26 -14.49
C TYR A 65 -0.49 12.76 -14.81
N ALA A 66 -1.07 12.38 -15.95
CA ALA A 66 -1.22 10.97 -16.32
C ALA A 66 0.14 10.27 -16.48
N LEU A 67 1.08 10.90 -17.18
CA LEU A 67 2.42 10.35 -17.38
C LEU A 67 3.18 10.21 -16.06
N LEU A 68 3.14 11.25 -15.22
CA LEU A 68 3.84 11.25 -13.94
C LEU A 68 3.26 10.20 -12.99
N LEU A 69 1.93 10.15 -12.85
CA LEU A 69 1.25 9.21 -11.96
C LEU A 69 1.50 7.76 -12.38
N VAL A 70 1.36 7.43 -13.67
CA VAL A 70 1.61 6.06 -14.16
C VAL A 70 3.07 5.67 -14.00
N THR A 71 4.01 6.59 -14.28
CA THR A 71 5.45 6.33 -14.11
C THR A 71 5.80 6.10 -12.65
N LEU A 72 5.31 6.94 -11.74
CA LEU A 72 5.54 6.79 -10.29
C LEU A 72 4.94 5.48 -9.78
N THR A 73 3.71 5.16 -10.20
CA THR A 73 3.03 3.91 -9.81
C THR A 73 3.82 2.70 -10.28
N PHE A 74 4.34 2.70 -11.50
CA PHE A 74 5.14 1.58 -12.01
C PHE A 74 6.47 1.42 -11.26
N VAL A 75 7.23 2.51 -11.11
CA VAL A 75 8.56 2.47 -10.49
C VAL A 75 8.48 2.16 -9.00
N LEU A 76 7.62 2.87 -8.26
CA LEU A 76 7.47 2.66 -6.82
C LEU A 76 6.67 1.40 -6.51
N GLY A 77 5.73 1.01 -7.37
CA GLY A 77 4.97 -0.23 -7.25
C GLY A 77 5.87 -1.47 -7.33
N ALA A 78 6.81 -1.51 -8.27
CA ALA A 78 7.78 -2.61 -8.34
C ALA A 78 8.59 -2.77 -7.05
N ILE A 79 8.96 -1.64 -6.41
CA ILE A 79 9.67 -1.63 -5.13
C ILE A 79 8.75 -2.10 -4.01
N ALA A 80 7.52 -1.58 -3.96
CA ALA A 80 6.56 -1.91 -2.91
C ALA A 80 6.15 -3.39 -2.93
N VAL A 81 5.95 -3.98 -4.12
CA VAL A 81 5.67 -5.41 -4.28
C VAL A 81 6.85 -6.25 -3.78
N LYS A 82 8.09 -5.87 -4.13
CA LYS A 82 9.28 -6.56 -3.65
C LYS A 82 9.41 -6.50 -2.12
N VAL A 83 9.25 -5.30 -1.54
CA VAL A 83 9.31 -5.11 -0.08
C VAL A 83 8.19 -5.89 0.61
N SER A 84 6.99 -5.91 0.03
CA SER A 84 5.89 -6.73 0.53
C SER A 84 6.26 -8.22 0.54
N GLY A 85 6.90 -8.71 -0.53
CA GLY A 85 7.37 -10.09 -0.61
C GLY A 85 8.46 -10.44 0.41
N GLU A 86 9.32 -9.49 0.77
CA GLU A 86 10.42 -9.68 1.73
C GLU A 86 9.96 -9.54 3.19
N VAL A 87 9.10 -8.58 3.50
CA VAL A 87 8.78 -8.16 4.89
C VAL A 87 7.37 -8.59 5.32
N GLY A 88 6.52 -9.05 4.40
CA GLY A 88 5.13 -9.41 4.73
C GLY A 88 4.19 -8.21 4.86
N THR A 89 4.68 -6.99 4.63
CA THR A 89 3.87 -5.77 4.76
C THR A 89 4.17 -4.79 3.62
N THR A 90 3.14 -4.05 3.21
CA THR A 90 3.23 -3.10 2.11
C THR A 90 3.58 -1.70 2.62
N PRO A 91 4.61 -1.02 2.09
CA PRO A 91 4.99 0.32 2.51
C PRO A 91 4.08 1.41 1.89
N VAL A 92 2.76 1.20 1.88
CA VAL A 92 1.79 2.06 1.17
C VAL A 92 1.81 3.48 1.73
N SER A 93 1.80 3.63 3.05
CA SER A 93 1.75 4.95 3.70
C SER A 93 2.96 5.82 3.34
N GLY A 94 4.19 5.31 3.50
CA GLY A 94 5.41 6.05 3.20
C GLY A 94 5.55 6.41 1.71
N THR A 95 5.28 5.46 0.83
CA THR A 95 5.34 5.69 -0.63
C THR A 95 4.26 6.67 -1.10
N SER A 96 3.11 6.69 -0.44
CA SER A 96 2.03 7.64 -0.74
C SER A 96 2.38 9.07 -0.32
N PHE A 97 3.06 9.28 0.81
CA PHE A 97 3.55 10.62 1.20
C PHE A 97 4.58 11.17 0.22
N ILE A 98 5.54 10.35 -0.21
CA ILE A 98 6.53 10.75 -1.22
C ILE A 98 5.82 11.12 -2.53
N THR A 99 4.86 10.30 -2.95
CA THR A 99 4.07 10.57 -4.17
C THR A 99 3.28 11.87 -4.04
N LEU A 100 2.66 12.14 -2.89
CA LEU A 100 1.93 13.39 -2.65
C LEU A 100 2.84 14.60 -2.83
N ILE A 101 4.04 14.57 -2.24
CA ILE A 101 5.01 15.67 -2.33
C ILE A 101 5.47 15.86 -3.78
N ILE A 102 5.80 14.77 -4.49
CA ILE A 102 6.22 14.84 -5.89
C ILE A 102 5.10 15.43 -6.75
N LEU A 103 3.88 14.90 -6.65
CA LEU A 103 2.74 15.38 -7.43
C LEU A 103 2.46 16.86 -7.12
N PHE A 104 2.45 17.25 -5.85
CA PHE A 104 2.18 18.63 -5.44
C PHE A 104 3.23 19.61 -5.96
N ILE A 105 4.52 19.31 -5.80
CA ILE A 105 5.61 20.16 -6.31
C ILE A 105 5.56 20.22 -7.84
N SER A 106 5.35 19.09 -8.52
CA SER A 106 5.22 19.05 -9.97
C SER A 106 4.06 19.92 -10.46
N PHE A 107 2.91 19.89 -9.79
CA PHE A 107 1.76 20.72 -10.17
C PHE A 107 1.98 22.20 -9.87
N LEU A 108 2.69 22.56 -8.80
CA LEU A 108 3.11 23.94 -8.57
C LEU A 108 4.04 24.46 -9.70
N ILE A 109 4.88 23.60 -10.26
CA ILE A 109 5.73 23.96 -11.41
C ILE A 109 4.86 24.12 -12.67
N VAL A 110 3.92 23.20 -12.91
CA VAL A 110 2.99 23.27 -14.04
C VAL A 110 2.11 24.51 -13.98
N ASP A 111 1.65 24.91 -12.79
CA ASP A 111 0.84 26.12 -12.56
C ASP A 111 1.53 27.40 -13.07
N ARG A 112 2.87 27.43 -13.07
CA ARG A 112 3.64 28.56 -13.63
C ARG A 112 3.54 28.68 -15.15
N ILE A 113 3.24 27.58 -15.84
CA ILE A 113 3.18 27.50 -17.31
C ILE A 113 1.71 27.49 -17.77
N THR A 114 0.86 26.74 -17.08
CA THR A 114 -0.56 26.60 -17.36
C THR A 114 -1.33 26.79 -16.05
N PRO A 115 -1.79 28.02 -15.77
CA PRO A 115 -2.44 28.34 -14.51
C PRO A 115 -3.67 27.46 -14.27
N PHE A 116 -3.78 26.93 -13.05
CA PHE A 116 -4.95 26.17 -12.63
C PHE A 116 -6.09 27.14 -12.26
N PRO A 117 -7.30 27.01 -12.85
CA PRO A 117 -8.42 27.91 -12.57
C PRO A 117 -8.79 28.04 -11.08
N GLY A 118 -8.65 26.97 -10.30
CA GLY A 118 -8.90 26.92 -8.86
C GLY A 118 -7.65 27.16 -7.99
N GLY A 119 -6.53 27.55 -8.60
CA GLY A 119 -5.27 27.85 -7.93
C GLY A 119 -4.75 26.72 -7.05
N LYS A 120 -4.15 27.07 -5.90
CA LYS A 120 -3.54 26.11 -4.97
C LYS A 120 -4.51 25.05 -4.43
N SER A 121 -5.78 25.38 -4.28
CA SER A 121 -6.80 24.44 -3.79
C SER A 121 -7.01 23.29 -4.79
N GLN A 122 -7.09 23.62 -6.08
CA GLN A 122 -7.20 22.63 -7.15
C GLN A 122 -5.95 21.75 -7.24
N ILE A 123 -4.76 22.35 -7.10
CA ILE A 123 -3.49 21.61 -7.06
C ILE A 123 -3.48 20.59 -5.93
N LEU A 124 -3.87 21.01 -4.72
CA LEU A 124 -3.93 20.13 -3.56
C LEU A 124 -4.90 18.96 -3.78
N LEU A 125 -6.10 19.24 -4.28
CA LEU A 125 -7.10 18.22 -4.58
C LEU A 125 -6.57 17.21 -5.60
N MET A 126 -5.95 17.68 -6.69
CA MET A 126 -5.36 16.80 -7.70
C MET A 126 -4.26 15.92 -7.11
N SER A 127 -3.37 16.47 -6.28
CA SER A 127 -2.31 15.70 -5.65
C SER A 127 -2.87 14.63 -4.71
N LEU A 128 -3.89 14.95 -3.91
CA LEU A 128 -4.54 13.98 -3.02
C LEU A 128 -5.26 12.86 -3.78
N VAL A 129 -5.98 13.20 -4.86
CA VAL A 129 -6.63 12.20 -5.74
C VAL A 129 -5.58 11.29 -6.37
N GLY A 130 -4.49 11.86 -6.90
CA GLY A 130 -3.40 11.08 -7.48
C GLY A 130 -2.70 10.17 -6.49
N THR A 131 -2.43 10.66 -5.29
CA THR A 131 -1.89 9.83 -4.21
C THR A 131 -2.85 8.71 -3.81
N THR A 132 -4.17 8.94 -3.82
CA THR A 132 -5.17 7.91 -3.50
C THR A 132 -5.20 6.81 -4.57
N VAL A 133 -5.18 7.20 -5.85
CA VAL A 133 -5.10 6.26 -6.98
C VAL A 133 -3.81 5.44 -6.92
N PHE A 134 -2.68 6.11 -6.68
CA PHE A 134 -1.38 5.47 -6.48
C PHE A 134 -1.39 4.46 -5.32
N GLY A 135 -1.85 4.88 -4.14
CA GLY A 135 -1.87 4.04 -2.94
C GLY A 135 -2.75 2.80 -3.14
N SER A 136 -3.91 2.98 -3.78
CA SER A 136 -4.81 1.88 -4.12
C SER A 136 -4.15 0.90 -5.10
N ALA A 137 -3.50 1.40 -6.16
CA ALA A 137 -2.82 0.57 -7.13
C ALA A 137 -1.67 -0.26 -6.53
N ILE A 138 -0.89 0.34 -5.62
CA ILE A 138 0.21 -0.37 -4.93
C ILE A 138 -0.30 -1.41 -3.94
N SER A 139 -1.37 -1.09 -3.18
CA SER A 139 -1.99 -2.03 -2.26
C SER A 139 -2.49 -3.26 -3.01
N LEU A 140 -3.29 -3.04 -4.06
CA LEU A 140 -3.81 -4.11 -4.91
C LEU A 140 -2.69 -4.93 -5.56
N SER A 141 -1.63 -4.29 -6.06
CA SER A 141 -0.49 -5.01 -6.66
C SER A 141 0.19 -5.95 -5.67
N SER A 142 0.24 -5.55 -4.40
CA SER A 142 0.86 -6.36 -3.34
C SER A 142 -0.04 -7.50 -2.89
N GLU A 143 -1.35 -7.26 -2.74
CA GLU A 143 -2.35 -8.30 -2.44
C GLU A 143 -2.37 -9.38 -3.52
N ILE A 144 -2.44 -8.97 -4.79
CA ILE A 144 -2.40 -9.89 -5.93
C ILE A 144 -1.13 -10.76 -5.88
N MET A 145 0.03 -10.20 -5.55
CA MET A 145 1.27 -10.99 -5.38
C MET A 145 1.13 -12.07 -4.29
N TRP A 146 0.50 -11.75 -3.16
CA TRP A 146 0.22 -12.73 -2.10
C TRP A 146 -0.75 -13.82 -2.57
N ASP A 147 -1.78 -13.45 -3.33
CA ASP A 147 -2.74 -14.41 -3.88
C ASP A 147 -2.09 -15.34 -4.90
N PHE A 148 -1.18 -14.84 -5.72
CA PHE A 148 -0.36 -15.68 -6.61
C PHE A 148 0.53 -16.64 -5.82
N LYS A 149 1.13 -16.19 -4.70
CA LYS A 149 1.94 -17.07 -3.84
C LYS A 149 1.12 -18.19 -3.22
N VAL A 150 -0.06 -17.87 -2.66
CA VAL A 150 -0.98 -18.87 -2.11
C VAL A 150 -1.49 -19.80 -3.22
N GLY A 151 -1.83 -19.24 -4.37
CA GLY A 151 -2.25 -19.99 -5.55
C GLY A 151 -1.22 -21.01 -6.02
N LEU A 152 0.08 -20.68 -5.96
CA LEU A 152 1.17 -21.62 -6.25
C LEU A 152 1.22 -22.77 -5.24
N TYR A 153 0.99 -22.52 -3.95
CA TYR A 153 0.98 -23.57 -2.93
C TYR A 153 -0.22 -24.51 -3.05
N VAL A 154 -1.39 -23.99 -3.45
CA VAL A 154 -2.61 -24.78 -3.64
C VAL A 154 -2.64 -25.49 -5.01
N GLY A 155 -1.75 -25.11 -5.93
CA GLY A 155 -1.70 -25.68 -7.28
C GLY A 155 -2.73 -25.07 -8.25
N THR A 156 -3.20 -23.86 -7.97
CA THR A 156 -4.15 -23.13 -8.82
C THR A 156 -3.48 -22.58 -10.08
N ARG A 157 -4.18 -22.58 -11.21
CA ARG A 157 -3.66 -22.01 -12.46
C ARG A 157 -3.66 -20.47 -12.39
N PRO A 158 -2.58 -19.78 -12.79
CA PRO A 158 -2.50 -18.31 -12.79
C PRO A 158 -3.68 -17.61 -13.48
N LEU A 159 -4.17 -18.19 -14.58
CA LEU A 159 -5.30 -17.63 -15.34
C LEU A 159 -6.61 -17.56 -14.52
N HIS A 160 -6.84 -18.52 -13.62
CA HIS A 160 -8.05 -18.51 -12.79
C HIS A 160 -7.96 -17.42 -11.72
N LEU A 161 -6.77 -17.21 -11.16
CA LEU A 161 -6.51 -16.12 -10.21
C LEU A 161 -6.75 -14.77 -10.87
N VAL A 162 -6.14 -14.49 -12.03
CA VAL A 162 -6.34 -13.21 -12.74
C VAL A 162 -7.81 -12.93 -13.03
N LYS A 163 -8.58 -13.95 -13.46
CA LYS A 163 -10.01 -13.79 -13.72
C LYS A 163 -10.79 -13.47 -12.44
N ALA A 164 -10.52 -14.18 -11.35
CA ALA A 164 -11.15 -13.93 -10.07
C ALA A 164 -10.81 -12.53 -9.56
N GLU A 165 -9.52 -12.17 -9.51
CA GLU A 165 -9.05 -10.85 -9.08
C GLU A 165 -9.64 -9.71 -9.91
N SER A 166 -9.71 -9.87 -11.22
CA SER A 166 -10.28 -8.83 -12.11
C SER A 166 -11.76 -8.56 -11.79
N ILE A 167 -12.53 -9.59 -11.47
CA ILE A 167 -13.95 -9.45 -11.08
C ILE A 167 -14.04 -8.84 -9.67
N SER A 168 -13.20 -9.31 -8.74
CA SER A 168 -13.13 -8.81 -7.37
C SER A 168 -12.79 -7.33 -7.30
N ILE A 169 -11.89 -6.82 -8.16
CA ILE A 169 -11.54 -5.40 -8.22
C ILE A 169 -12.78 -4.54 -8.50
N ILE A 170 -13.68 -4.95 -9.40
CA ILE A 170 -14.88 -4.18 -9.74
C ILE A 170 -15.81 -4.08 -8.52
N VAL A 171 -16.08 -5.20 -7.86
CA VAL A 171 -16.95 -5.27 -6.68
C VAL A 171 -16.31 -4.55 -5.48
N GLY A 172 -15.01 -4.76 -5.28
CA GLY A 172 -14.20 -4.16 -4.23
C GLY A 172 -14.11 -2.66 -4.37
N THR A 173 -13.98 -2.13 -5.60
CA THR A 173 -13.93 -0.68 -5.86
C THR A 173 -15.22 0.00 -5.43
N ILE A 174 -16.39 -0.59 -5.75
CA ILE A 174 -17.70 -0.05 -5.34
C ILE A 174 -17.81 -0.04 -3.81
N SER A 175 -17.44 -1.16 -3.18
CA SER A 175 -17.50 -1.31 -1.73
C SER A 175 -16.56 -0.34 -1.00
N ALA A 176 -15.33 -0.19 -1.50
CA ALA A 176 -14.34 0.73 -0.96
C ALA A 176 -14.76 2.19 -1.13
N ALA A 177 -15.36 2.55 -2.27
CA ALA A 177 -15.89 3.90 -2.51
C ALA A 177 -17.05 4.22 -1.55
N LEU A 178 -17.98 3.28 -1.36
CA LEU A 178 -19.08 3.43 -0.40
C LEU A 178 -18.56 3.60 1.03
N ALA A 179 -17.62 2.76 1.46
CA ALA A 179 -17.00 2.86 2.78
C ALA A 179 -16.26 4.20 2.94
N ALA A 180 -15.49 4.64 1.94
CA ALA A 180 -14.78 5.90 1.97
C ALA A 180 -15.73 7.10 2.11
N VAL A 181 -16.84 7.11 1.36
CA VAL A 181 -17.87 8.16 1.47
C VAL A 181 -18.56 8.13 2.83
N PHE A 182 -18.90 6.93 3.33
CA PHE A 182 -19.52 6.73 4.63
C PHE A 182 -18.64 7.26 5.76
N PHE A 183 -17.38 6.80 5.84
CA PHE A 183 -16.44 7.26 6.86
C PHE A 183 -16.15 8.75 6.72
N SER A 184 -15.84 9.24 5.52
CA SER A 184 -15.57 10.67 5.28
C SER A 184 -16.72 11.56 5.77
N THR A 185 -17.97 11.17 5.47
CA THR A 185 -19.16 11.94 5.86
C THR A 185 -19.39 11.94 7.37
N LEU A 186 -19.30 10.78 8.03
CA LEU A 186 -19.53 10.67 9.47
C LEU A 186 -18.43 11.35 10.29
N LEU A 187 -17.17 11.20 9.86
CA LEU A 187 -16.05 11.93 10.47
C LEU A 187 -16.20 13.44 10.29
N ALA A 188 -16.62 13.91 9.10
CA ALA A 188 -16.82 15.34 8.85
C ALA A 188 -17.97 15.94 9.67
N LYS A 189 -19.02 15.16 9.96
CA LYS A 189 -20.16 15.57 10.80
C LYS A 189 -19.88 15.48 12.30
N GLY A 190 -18.79 14.81 12.71
CA GLY A 190 -18.48 14.56 14.12
C GLY A 190 -19.39 13.52 14.78
N GLU A 191 -20.19 12.78 13.99
CA GLU A 191 -21.07 11.70 14.47
C GLU A 191 -20.29 10.41 14.77
N LEU A 192 -19.08 10.30 14.21
CA LEU A 192 -18.18 9.16 14.41
C LEU A 192 -16.85 9.65 14.99
N ASP A 193 -16.60 9.35 16.27
CA ASP A 193 -15.32 9.58 16.94
C ASP A 193 -14.37 8.40 16.71
N LEU A 194 -13.87 8.30 15.48
CA LEU A 194 -12.87 7.30 15.10
C LEU A 194 -11.50 7.97 14.98
N GLN A 195 -10.53 7.49 15.75
CA GLN A 195 -9.14 7.91 15.57
C GLN A 195 -8.60 7.36 14.25
N ALA A 196 -8.51 8.23 13.23
CA ALA A 196 -7.94 7.92 11.92
C ALA A 196 -6.54 8.56 11.77
N PRO A 197 -5.48 7.99 12.38
CA PRO A 197 -4.17 8.64 12.45
C PRO A 197 -3.54 8.86 11.08
N GLN A 198 -3.77 7.96 10.12
CA GLN A 198 -3.28 8.14 8.75
C GLN A 198 -4.00 9.30 8.03
N ALA A 199 -5.33 9.35 8.11
CA ALA A 199 -6.12 10.44 7.53
C ALA A 199 -5.76 11.78 8.16
N HIS A 200 -5.56 11.81 9.48
CA HIS A 200 -5.10 13.00 10.20
C HIS A 200 -3.72 13.46 9.73
N ALA A 201 -2.75 12.54 9.58
CA ALA A 201 -1.43 12.88 9.05
C ALA A 201 -1.51 13.46 7.62
N PHE A 202 -2.32 12.87 6.73
CA PHE A 202 -2.56 13.42 5.40
C PHE A 202 -3.22 14.81 5.44
N ALA A 203 -4.17 15.05 6.33
CA ALA A 203 -4.83 16.35 6.49
C ALA A 203 -3.85 17.43 6.97
N VAL A 204 -3.02 17.12 7.97
CA VAL A 204 -1.99 18.04 8.47
C VAL A 204 -0.98 18.36 7.37
N PHE A 205 -0.52 17.34 6.63
CA PHE A 205 0.38 17.55 5.49
C PHE A 205 -0.27 18.37 4.37
N ALA A 206 -1.54 18.12 4.06
CA ALA A 206 -2.29 18.88 3.06
C ALA A 206 -2.41 20.36 3.46
N GLN A 207 -2.70 20.66 4.73
CA GLN A 207 -2.74 22.03 5.27
C GLN A 207 -1.38 22.73 5.19
N ILE A 208 -0.30 22.00 5.52
CA ILE A 208 1.08 22.45 5.36
C ILE A 208 1.33 22.87 3.90
N LEU A 209 1.02 22.00 2.94
CA LEU A 209 1.21 22.25 1.51
C LEU A 209 0.33 23.41 1.00
N ALA A 210 -0.87 23.58 1.55
CA ALA A 210 -1.78 24.67 1.20
C ALA A 210 -1.30 26.07 1.62
N GLY A 211 -0.22 26.17 2.42
CA GLY A 211 0.32 27.43 2.93
C GLY A 211 0.30 27.55 4.45
N GLY A 212 0.05 26.46 5.18
CA GLY A 212 0.25 26.40 6.62
C GLY A 212 1.69 26.74 7.01
N LYS A 213 1.88 27.31 8.21
CA LYS A 213 3.22 27.60 8.75
C LYS A 213 3.95 26.30 9.04
N VAL A 214 4.79 25.85 8.13
CA VAL A 214 5.73 24.76 8.40
C VAL A 214 6.89 25.32 9.20
N MET A 215 7.12 24.78 10.40
CA MET A 215 8.42 24.94 11.04
C MET A 215 9.42 24.09 10.27
N ALA A 216 10.06 24.68 9.25
CA ALA A 216 11.04 24.01 8.40
C ALA A 216 12.15 23.32 9.21
N SER A 217 12.50 23.89 10.37
CA SER A 217 13.41 23.30 11.35
C SER A 217 12.94 21.93 11.85
N VAL A 218 11.67 21.79 12.22
CA VAL A 218 11.08 20.53 12.70
C VAL A 218 11.00 19.50 11.59
N PHE A 219 10.66 19.93 10.36
CA PHE A 219 10.61 19.03 9.20
C PHE A 219 12.00 18.45 8.87
N VAL A 220 13.02 19.30 8.80
CA VAL A 220 14.42 18.86 8.56
C VAL A 220 14.92 17.98 9.70
N MET A 221 14.58 18.31 10.95
CA MET A 221 14.93 17.47 12.09
C MET A 221 14.28 16.08 12.00
N GLY A 222 13.03 16.00 11.54
CA GLY A 222 12.36 14.72 11.26
C GLY A 222 13.09 13.89 10.21
N ILE A 223 13.56 14.52 9.12
CA ILE A 223 14.38 13.83 8.10
C ILE A 223 15.68 13.31 8.71
N ILE A 224 16.38 14.13 9.50
CA ILE A 224 17.64 13.74 10.15
C ILE A 224 17.42 12.53 11.06
N ILE A 225 16.39 12.58 11.91
CA ILE A 225 16.05 11.47 12.82
C ILE A 225 15.72 10.21 12.00
N GLY A 226 14.92 10.33 10.94
CA GLY A 226 14.56 9.20 10.07
C GLY A 226 15.78 8.57 9.41
N VAL A 227 16.69 9.38 8.86
CA VAL A 227 17.94 8.91 8.26
C VAL A 227 18.83 8.23 9.31
N MET A 228 18.98 8.84 10.49
CA MET A 228 19.75 8.24 11.58
C MET A 228 19.17 6.89 11.99
N MET A 229 17.85 6.78 12.14
CA MET A 229 17.20 5.53 12.52
C MET A 229 17.33 4.45 11.45
N GLU A 230 17.22 4.80 10.17
CA GLU A 230 17.49 3.89 9.06
C GLU A 230 18.94 3.39 9.09
N LEU A 231 19.92 4.28 9.34
CA LEU A 231 21.33 3.91 9.41
C LEU A 231 21.67 3.05 10.64
N LEU A 232 21.02 3.29 11.78
CA LEU A 232 21.27 2.55 13.02
C LEU A 232 20.57 1.19 13.07
N THR A 233 19.34 1.10 12.55
CA THR A 233 18.49 -0.09 12.74
C THR A 233 18.18 -0.84 11.45
N GLY A 234 18.38 -0.23 10.29
CA GLY A 234 17.88 -0.76 9.01
C GLY A 234 16.35 -0.78 8.90
N MET A 235 15.64 -0.22 9.88
CA MET A 235 14.17 -0.24 10.01
C MET A 235 13.61 1.18 10.21
N GLY A 236 14.21 2.19 9.59
CA GLY A 236 13.79 3.59 9.73
C GLY A 236 12.34 3.82 9.28
N THR A 237 11.87 3.04 8.30
CA THR A 237 10.46 3.07 7.88
C THR A 237 9.53 2.61 9.02
N ALA A 238 9.81 1.47 9.66
CA ALA A 238 8.98 0.96 10.76
C ALA A 238 8.99 1.91 11.96
N PHE A 239 10.13 2.55 12.24
CA PHE A 239 10.25 3.58 13.26
C PHE A 239 9.38 4.80 12.97
N GLY A 240 9.46 5.35 11.74
CA GLY A 240 8.60 6.46 11.32
C GLY A 240 7.12 6.09 11.35
N LEU A 241 6.78 4.84 11.03
CA LEU A 241 5.41 4.33 11.15
C LEU A 241 4.94 4.30 12.62
N GLY A 242 5.80 3.89 13.54
CA GLY A 242 5.48 3.89 14.97
C GLY A 242 5.25 5.29 15.54
N MET A 243 5.91 6.32 14.97
CA MET A 243 5.78 7.70 15.45
C MET A 243 4.47 8.39 15.10
N TYR A 244 3.79 8.00 14.02
CA TYR A 244 2.47 8.60 13.70
C TYR A 244 1.31 7.90 14.44
N LEU A 245 1.56 6.70 14.97
CA LEU A 245 0.55 5.96 15.71
C LEU A 245 0.38 6.55 17.12
N PRO A 246 -0.87 6.73 17.59
CA PRO A 246 -1.15 7.02 18.99
C PRO A 246 -0.39 6.09 19.92
N LEU A 247 0.12 6.64 21.03
CA LEU A 247 0.93 5.92 22.01
C LEU A 247 0.25 4.61 22.48
N GLN A 248 -1.07 4.63 22.61
CA GLN A 248 -1.86 3.46 22.98
C GLN A 248 -1.62 2.28 22.01
N TYR A 249 -1.67 2.52 20.70
CA TYR A 249 -1.42 1.47 19.70
C TYR A 249 0.05 1.07 19.67
N THR A 250 0.97 2.01 19.81
CA THR A 250 2.40 1.72 19.86
C THR A 250 2.76 0.84 21.06
N LEU A 251 2.18 1.11 22.23
CA LEU A 251 2.34 0.28 23.42
C LEU A 251 1.75 -1.11 23.23
N MET A 252 0.57 -1.24 22.59
CA MET A 252 -0.01 -2.55 22.26
C MET A 252 0.89 -3.35 21.30
N LEU A 253 1.45 -2.71 20.26
CA LEU A 253 2.36 -3.36 19.33
C LEU A 253 3.66 -3.81 20.02
N VAL A 254 4.26 -2.95 20.84
CA VAL A 254 5.49 -3.26 21.58
C VAL A 254 5.25 -4.38 22.60
N THR A 255 4.14 -4.35 23.34
CA THR A 255 3.80 -5.39 24.31
C THR A 255 3.51 -6.73 23.63
N GLY A 256 2.79 -6.74 22.51
CA GLY A 256 2.57 -7.95 21.71
C GLY A 256 3.87 -8.53 21.14
N GLY A 257 4.74 -7.68 20.59
CA GLY A 257 6.05 -8.08 20.09
C GLY A 257 6.97 -8.63 21.19
N ALA A 258 6.99 -7.98 22.35
CA ALA A 258 7.74 -8.45 23.52
C ALA A 258 7.20 -9.78 24.05
N ALA A 259 5.87 -9.93 24.15
CA ALA A 259 5.24 -11.18 24.58
C ALA A 259 5.59 -12.35 23.64
N ARG A 260 5.58 -12.10 22.32
CA ARG A 260 6.02 -13.06 21.31
C ARG A 260 7.49 -13.45 21.52
N ASP A 261 8.39 -12.48 21.61
CA ASP A 261 9.84 -12.74 21.75
C ASP A 261 10.15 -13.51 23.04
N ILE A 262 9.46 -13.17 24.15
CA ILE A 262 9.57 -13.89 25.42
C ILE A 262 9.06 -15.34 25.27
N TRP A 263 7.92 -15.54 24.61
CA TRP A 263 7.38 -16.89 24.38
C TRP A 263 8.30 -17.73 23.48
N GLU A 264 8.83 -17.14 22.41
CA GLU A 264 9.72 -17.81 21.48
C GLU A 264 10.99 -18.31 22.20
N LYS A 265 11.65 -17.42 22.95
CA LYS A 265 12.86 -17.76 23.74
C LYS A 265 12.59 -18.77 24.85
N ARG A 266 11.49 -18.61 25.60
CA ARG A 266 11.24 -19.44 26.80
C ARG A 266 10.58 -20.79 26.51
N ARG A 267 9.74 -20.86 25.48
CA ARG A 267 8.91 -22.04 25.20
C ARG A 267 9.29 -22.70 23.90
N LEU A 268 9.30 -21.96 22.79
CA LEU A 268 9.51 -22.55 21.46
C LEU A 268 10.93 -23.10 21.32
N GLU A 269 11.95 -22.32 21.67
CA GLU A 269 13.36 -22.76 21.56
C GLU A 269 13.68 -23.93 22.49
N ARG A 270 13.10 -23.93 23.68
CA ARG A 270 13.27 -25.04 24.64
C ARG A 270 12.64 -26.32 24.09
N ARG A 271 11.39 -26.24 23.62
CA ARG A 271 10.66 -27.38 23.04
C ARG A 271 11.32 -27.89 21.76
N ALA A 272 11.85 -26.99 20.93
CA ALA A 272 12.59 -27.35 19.73
C ALA A 272 13.88 -28.13 20.06
N LYS A 273 14.61 -27.72 21.10
CA LYS A 273 15.80 -28.44 21.59
C LYS A 273 15.46 -29.79 22.21
N GLU A 274 14.38 -29.86 23.00
CA GLU A 274 13.90 -31.11 23.62
C GLU A 274 13.48 -32.15 22.58
N LEU A 275 12.85 -31.72 21.48
CA LEU A 275 12.32 -32.60 20.44
C LEU A 275 13.23 -32.76 19.21
N GLY A 276 14.40 -32.12 19.20
CA GLY A 276 15.35 -32.16 18.07
C GLY A 276 14.79 -31.58 16.76
N TRP A 277 13.94 -30.55 16.85
CA TRP A 277 13.30 -29.93 15.68
C TRP A 277 14.30 -29.21 14.76
N GLY A 278 14.11 -29.35 13.46
CA GLY A 278 14.78 -28.54 12.46
C GLY A 278 14.16 -27.15 12.32
N GLU A 279 14.75 -26.33 11.46
CA GLU A 279 14.29 -24.97 11.17
C GLU A 279 12.86 -24.94 10.60
N ARG A 280 12.50 -25.97 9.83
CA ARG A 280 11.18 -26.11 9.22
C ARG A 280 10.09 -26.35 10.26
N GLU A 281 10.30 -27.29 11.18
CA GLU A 281 9.34 -27.63 12.24
C GLU A 281 9.15 -26.46 13.21
N ARG A 282 10.24 -25.75 13.55
CA ARG A 282 10.17 -24.51 14.35
C ARG A 282 9.33 -23.45 13.65
N THR A 283 9.50 -23.28 12.35
CA THR A 283 8.75 -22.30 11.55
C THR A 283 7.26 -22.66 11.50
N PHE A 284 6.90 -23.93 11.32
CA PHE A 284 5.50 -24.35 11.35
C PHE A 284 4.85 -24.11 12.70
N ALA A 285 5.52 -24.45 13.81
CA ALA A 285 4.99 -24.17 15.14
C ALA A 285 4.80 -22.66 15.41
N LEU A 286 5.65 -21.81 14.81
CA LEU A 286 5.44 -20.35 14.81
C LEU A 286 4.21 -19.96 14.00
N LEU A 287 4.08 -20.47 12.77
CA LEU A 287 2.93 -20.19 11.90
C LEU A 287 1.60 -20.62 12.53
N ASP A 288 1.55 -21.74 13.24
CA ASP A 288 0.34 -22.20 13.93
C ASP A 288 -0.14 -21.18 14.97
N THR A 289 0.79 -20.56 15.71
CA THR A 289 0.41 -19.52 16.69
C THR A 289 -0.12 -18.25 16.00
N TYR A 290 0.43 -17.87 14.84
CA TYR A 290 -0.14 -16.82 14.01
C TYR A 290 -1.54 -17.16 13.52
N MET A 291 -1.74 -18.37 13.00
CA MET A 291 -3.04 -18.79 12.48
C MET A 291 -4.11 -18.76 13.58
N LEU A 292 -3.78 -19.18 14.80
CA LEU A 292 -4.68 -19.12 15.93
C LEU A 292 -5.02 -17.66 16.33
N ALA A 293 -4.01 -16.78 16.37
CA ALA A 293 -4.22 -15.36 16.65
C ALA A 293 -5.08 -14.67 15.57
N THR A 294 -4.80 -14.93 14.29
CA THR A 294 -5.60 -14.43 13.17
C THR A 294 -7.02 -14.98 13.20
N GLY A 295 -7.21 -16.26 13.56
CA GLY A 295 -8.53 -16.84 13.72
C GLY A 295 -9.34 -16.17 14.83
N LEU A 296 -8.72 -15.87 15.97
CA LEU A 296 -9.36 -15.11 17.05
C LEU A 296 -9.72 -13.68 16.63
N TYR A 297 -8.84 -13.03 15.86
CA TYR A 297 -9.10 -11.68 15.32
C TYR A 297 -10.30 -11.68 14.35
N ILE A 298 -10.37 -12.66 13.45
CA ILE A 298 -11.52 -12.81 12.54
C ILE A 298 -12.80 -13.11 13.33
N ALA A 299 -12.73 -13.96 14.35
CA ALA A 299 -13.89 -14.28 15.18
C ALA A 299 -14.43 -13.04 15.91
N GLU A 300 -13.56 -12.18 16.43
CA GLU A 300 -13.94 -10.91 17.06
C GLU A 300 -14.60 -9.97 16.06
N ALA A 301 -14.04 -9.81 14.86
CA ALA A 301 -14.63 -8.99 13.80
C ALA A 301 -16.02 -9.50 13.37
N VAL A 302 -16.20 -10.82 13.22
CA VAL A 302 -17.50 -11.44 12.89
C VAL A 302 -18.51 -11.21 14.02
N MET A 303 -18.10 -11.38 15.28
CA MET A 303 -18.96 -11.08 16.43
C MET A 303 -19.38 -9.61 16.45
N GLY A 304 -18.48 -8.69 16.09
CA GLY A 304 -18.80 -7.27 15.93
C GLY A 304 -19.89 -7.02 14.88
N ILE A 305 -19.84 -7.71 13.74
CA ILE A 305 -20.88 -7.63 12.70
C ILE A 305 -22.21 -8.15 13.22
N VAL A 306 -22.21 -9.31 13.88
CA VAL A 306 -23.44 -9.89 14.46
C VAL A 306 -24.06 -8.94 15.49
N LEU A 307 -23.24 -8.36 16.36
CA LEU A 307 -23.68 -7.38 17.35
C LEU A 307 -24.27 -6.14 16.68
N ALA A 308 -23.63 -5.63 15.62
CA ALA A 308 -24.12 -4.48 14.87
C ALA A 308 -25.49 -4.77 14.22
N ILE A 309 -25.67 -5.94 13.61
CA ILE A 309 -26.97 -6.37 13.04
C ILE A 309 -28.02 -6.45 14.14
N TYR A 310 -27.69 -7.06 15.28
CA TYR A 310 -28.60 -7.16 16.43
C TYR A 310 -29.03 -5.78 16.94
N LEU A 311 -28.10 -4.84 17.08
CA LEU A 311 -28.40 -3.48 17.54
C LEU A 311 -29.28 -2.71 16.54
N VAL A 312 -29.06 -2.89 15.23
CA VAL A 312 -29.83 -2.19 14.18
C VAL A 312 -31.22 -2.80 13.98
N THR A 313 -31.37 -4.12 14.14
CA THR A 313 -32.66 -4.82 13.95
C THR A 313 -33.49 -4.95 15.22
N GLY A 314 -32.85 -4.83 16.38
CA GLY A 314 -33.49 -4.84 17.70
C GLY A 314 -33.81 -3.46 18.27
N SER A 315 -33.52 -2.38 17.53
CA SER A 315 -34.01 -1.01 17.79
C SER A 315 -35.12 -0.63 16.80
#